data_AF-W1X7T4-F1
#
_entry.id   AF-W1X7T4-F1
#
_cell.length_a   1.000
_cell.length_b   1.000
_cell.length_c   1.000
_cell.angle_alpha   90.00
_cell.angle_beta   90.00
_cell.angle_gamma   90.00
#
_symmetry.space_group_name_H-M   'P 1'
#
loop_
_entity.id
_entity.type
_entity.pdbx_description
1 polymer ?
#
loop_
_entity_poly.entity_id
_entity_poly.type
_entity_poly.pdbx_seq_one_letter_code
_entity_poly.pdbx_strand_id
1 'polypeptide(L)'
;LRRNPKYVSIVAPFVTCTLTILCGTGHVVYTILPIIYDVAIKNNIRPERPMAASSIGAQMGIIASPVSVAVVSLVAMLGNVTFDGRHLEFLDLLAITIPSTLIGILAIGIFSWFRGKDLDKDEEFQKFISVPENREYVYGDTATLLDKKLPKSNWLAMWIFLGAIAVVALLGADSDLRPSFGGKPLSMVLVIQMFMLLTGALIIILTKTNPASISKNEVFRSGMIAIVAVYGIAWMAETMFGAHMSEI
;
A
#
# COMPACT_ATOMS: atom_id res chain seq x y z
N LEU A 1 15.79 -2.69 3.28
CA LEU A 1 16.11 -1.45 4.05
C LEU A 1 17.39 -1.59 4.89
N ARG A 2 17.53 -2.62 5.73
CA ARG A 2 18.68 -2.76 6.68
C ARG A 2 20.07 -2.98 6.07
N ARG A 3 20.16 -3.68 4.93
CA ARG A 3 21.45 -4.13 4.37
C ARG A 3 22.25 -3.02 3.66
N ASN A 4 21.56 -1.99 3.14
CA ASN A 4 22.15 -0.91 2.34
C ASN A 4 21.49 0.45 2.70
N PRO A 5 21.82 1.01 3.87
CA PRO A 5 21.15 2.20 4.39
C PRO A 5 21.36 3.45 3.52
N LYS A 6 22.49 3.58 2.82
CA LYS A 6 22.78 4.70 1.90
C LYS A 6 21.73 4.88 0.81
N TYR A 7 21.01 3.82 0.46
CA TYR A 7 19.99 3.81 -0.59
C TYR A 7 18.57 3.85 -0.01
N VAL A 8 18.37 4.17 1.27
CA VAL A 8 17.05 4.19 1.91
C VAL A 8 16.07 5.12 1.18
N SER A 9 16.54 6.25 0.63
CA SER A 9 15.75 7.17 -0.19
C SER A 9 15.15 6.55 -1.45
N ILE A 10 15.78 5.50 -2.00
CA ILE A 10 15.25 4.74 -3.15
C ILE A 10 14.50 3.49 -2.68
N VAL A 11 15.11 2.73 -1.76
CA VAL A 11 14.58 1.42 -1.36
C VAL A 11 13.27 1.56 -0.58
N ALA A 12 13.09 2.59 0.23
CA ALA A 12 11.86 2.78 1.01
C ALA A 12 10.62 2.99 0.12
N PRO A 13 10.66 3.86 -0.90
CA PRO A 13 9.56 3.98 -1.86
C PRO A 13 9.21 2.68 -2.58
N PHE A 14 10.22 1.92 -3.03
CA PHE A 14 9.98 0.63 -3.69
C PHE A 14 9.34 -0.40 -2.75
N VAL A 15 9.83 -0.51 -1.51
CA VAL A 15 9.26 -1.42 -0.51
C VAL A 15 7.81 -1.01 -0.20
N THR A 16 7.56 0.28 -0.05
CA THR A 16 6.22 0.80 0.24
C THR A 16 5.26 0.53 -0.91
N CYS A 17 5.65 0.85 -2.14
CA CYS A 17 4.83 0.54 -3.31
C CYS A 17 4.60 -0.96 -3.49
N THR A 18 5.63 -1.79 -3.29
CA THR A 18 5.46 -3.25 -3.39
C THR A 18 4.45 -3.74 -2.36
N LEU A 19 4.52 -3.24 -1.12
CA LEU A 19 3.53 -3.59 -0.10
C LEU A 19 2.13 -3.09 -0.48
N THR A 20 2.01 -1.89 -1.04
CA THR A 20 0.73 -1.38 -1.55
C THR A 20 0.19 -2.24 -2.69
N ILE A 21 1.03 -2.66 -3.65
CA ILE A 21 0.64 -3.53 -4.76
C ILE A 21 0.06 -4.84 -4.22
N LEU A 22 0.67 -5.40 -3.18
CA LEU A 22 0.19 -6.62 -2.53
C LEU A 22 -1.07 -6.38 -1.69
N CYS A 23 -1.15 -5.28 -0.95
CA CYS A 23 -2.26 -5.00 -0.04
C CYS A 23 -3.47 -4.33 -0.70
N GLY A 24 -3.33 -3.78 -1.92
CA GLY A 24 -4.39 -3.06 -2.62
C GLY A 24 -4.78 -1.72 -1.99
N THR A 25 -4.05 -1.22 -0.99
CA THR A 25 -4.37 0.04 -0.28
C THR A 25 -3.12 0.86 0.03
N GLY A 26 -3.20 2.19 -0.16
CA GLY A 26 -2.14 3.12 0.18
C GLY A 26 -1.96 3.34 1.69
N HIS A 27 -2.94 2.96 2.51
CA HIS A 27 -2.90 3.12 3.96
C HIS A 27 -1.83 2.27 4.64
N VAL A 28 -1.26 1.29 3.93
CA VAL A 28 -0.08 0.54 4.40
C VAL A 28 1.12 1.45 4.70
N VAL A 29 1.19 2.64 4.09
CA VAL A 29 2.28 3.58 4.32
C VAL A 29 2.40 3.97 5.79
N TYR A 30 1.29 4.10 6.52
CA TYR A 30 1.30 4.47 7.93
C TYR A 30 2.05 3.46 8.81
N THR A 31 2.10 2.19 8.41
CA THR A 31 2.89 1.16 9.12
C THR A 31 4.38 1.24 8.84
N ILE A 32 4.73 1.67 7.63
CA ILE A 32 6.11 1.68 7.16
C ILE A 32 6.78 3.01 7.52
N LEU A 33 6.06 4.12 7.57
CA LEU A 33 6.62 5.45 7.86
C LEU A 33 7.44 5.50 9.15
N PRO A 34 7.00 4.95 10.31
CA PRO A 34 7.82 4.90 11.52
C PRO A 34 9.11 4.09 11.31
N ILE A 35 9.04 2.99 10.55
CA ILE A 35 10.20 2.13 10.25
C ILE A 35 11.18 2.86 9.31
N ILE A 36 10.67 3.59 8.32
CA ILE A 36 11.50 4.42 7.43
C ILE A 36 12.18 5.52 8.23
N TYR A 37 11.44 6.21 9.10
CA TYR A 37 11.97 7.26 9.95
C TYR A 37 13.12 6.76 10.81
N ASP A 38 12.89 5.67 11.55
CA ASP A 38 13.86 5.04 12.42
C ASP A 38 15.13 4.60 11.66
N VAL A 39 14.96 3.92 10.51
CA VAL A 39 16.11 3.51 9.68
C VAL A 39 16.85 4.73 9.09
N ALA A 40 16.14 5.78 8.68
CA ALA A 40 16.76 6.97 8.10
C ALA A 40 17.56 7.74 9.15
N ILE A 41 16.95 8.05 10.30
CA ILE A 41 17.58 8.86 11.34
C ILE A 41 18.80 8.17 11.94
N LYS A 42 18.73 6.85 12.22
CA LYS A 42 19.87 6.06 12.73
C LYS A 42 21.05 6.00 11.77
N ASN A 43 20.83 6.22 10.48
CA ASN A 43 21.87 6.26 9.46
C ASN A 43 22.29 7.69 9.07
N ASN A 44 21.89 8.71 9.85
CA ASN A 44 22.12 10.13 9.56
C ASN A 44 21.59 10.56 8.18
N ILE A 45 20.52 9.92 7.71
CA ILE A 45 19.82 10.30 6.47
C ILE A 45 18.59 11.12 6.86
N ARG A 46 18.38 12.27 6.21
CA ARG A 46 17.22 13.13 6.43
C ARG A 46 15.92 12.33 6.17
N PRO A 47 15.07 12.05 7.18
CA PRO A 47 13.90 11.17 7.03
C PRO A 47 12.87 11.67 6.02
N GLU A 48 12.78 12.99 5.84
CA GLU A 48 11.90 13.64 4.87
C GLU A 48 12.10 13.11 3.44
N ARG A 49 13.34 12.74 3.07
CA ARG A 49 13.67 12.22 1.73
C ARG A 49 12.94 10.89 1.44
N PRO A 50 13.20 9.79 2.19
CA PRO A 50 12.52 8.52 1.94
C PRO A 50 11.03 8.56 2.32
N MET A 51 10.62 9.32 3.33
CA MET A 51 9.23 9.35 3.78
C MET A 51 8.29 9.99 2.74
N ALA A 52 8.67 11.14 2.18
CA ALA A 52 7.86 11.81 1.17
C ALA A 52 7.69 10.94 -0.10
N ALA A 53 8.79 10.36 -0.57
CA ALA A 53 8.76 9.48 -1.74
C ALA A 53 7.97 8.18 -1.47
N SER A 54 7.99 7.67 -0.24
CA SER A 54 7.22 6.48 0.14
C SER A 54 5.71 6.74 0.19
N SER A 55 5.29 7.92 0.66
CA SER A 55 3.87 8.33 0.62
C SER A 55 3.33 8.38 -0.81
N ILE A 56 4.13 8.89 -1.77
CA ILE A 56 3.75 8.89 -3.18
C ILE A 56 3.75 7.47 -3.76
N GLY A 57 4.79 6.68 -3.45
CA GLY A 57 4.87 5.27 -3.86
C GLY A 57 3.67 4.44 -3.36
N ALA A 58 3.15 4.75 -2.17
CA ALA A 58 1.97 4.10 -1.63
C ALA A 58 0.67 4.45 -2.37
N GLN A 59 0.56 5.65 -2.96
CA GLN A 59 -0.61 5.99 -3.76
C GLN A 59 -0.50 5.41 -5.16
N MET A 60 0.69 5.50 -5.78
CA MET A 60 0.93 4.91 -7.10
C MET A 60 0.84 3.38 -7.08
N GLY A 61 1.18 2.72 -5.97
CA GLY A 61 1.01 1.27 -5.86
C GLY A 61 -0.44 0.79 -5.96
N ILE A 62 -1.43 1.65 -5.66
CA ILE A 62 -2.86 1.28 -5.73
C ILE A 62 -3.29 1.01 -7.17
N ILE A 63 -2.79 1.80 -8.13
CA ILE A 63 -3.13 1.68 -9.56
C ILE A 63 -2.33 0.56 -10.25
N ALA A 64 -1.26 0.08 -9.63
CA ALA A 64 -0.45 -1.04 -10.09
C ALA A 64 -0.81 -2.37 -9.41
N SER A 65 -1.89 -2.41 -8.63
CA SER A 65 -2.27 -3.58 -7.83
C SER A 65 -3.36 -4.40 -8.52
N PRO A 66 -3.17 -5.72 -8.71
CA PRO A 66 -4.22 -6.60 -9.22
C PRO A 66 -5.38 -6.80 -8.23
N VAL A 67 -5.13 -6.57 -6.94
CA VAL A 67 -6.12 -6.74 -5.88
C VAL A 67 -6.86 -5.43 -5.56
N SER A 68 -6.48 -4.33 -6.22
CA SER A 68 -7.06 -3.02 -5.99
C SER A 68 -8.41 -2.87 -6.68
N VAL A 69 -9.41 -2.49 -5.88
CA VAL A 69 -10.76 -2.16 -6.37
C VAL A 69 -10.70 -1.02 -7.38
N ALA A 70 -9.78 -0.06 -7.25
CA ALA A 70 -9.66 1.04 -8.20
C ALA A 70 -9.32 0.56 -9.62
N VAL A 71 -8.40 -0.41 -9.74
CA VAL A 71 -7.99 -1.01 -11.01
C VAL A 71 -9.15 -1.80 -11.62
N VAL A 72 -9.80 -2.64 -10.82
CA VAL A 72 -10.94 -3.45 -11.27
C VAL A 72 -12.12 -2.58 -11.71
N SER A 73 -12.44 -1.53 -10.95
CA SER A 73 -13.51 -0.59 -11.31
C SER A 73 -13.18 0.16 -12.58
N LEU A 74 -11.92 0.59 -12.77
CA LEU A 74 -11.49 1.26 -13.99
C LEU A 74 -11.64 0.37 -15.22
N VAL A 75 -11.24 -0.90 -15.13
CA VAL A 75 -11.44 -1.89 -16.21
C VAL A 75 -12.92 -2.11 -16.49
N ALA A 76 -13.76 -2.20 -15.44
CA ALA A 76 -15.20 -2.35 -15.61
C ALA A 76 -15.84 -1.12 -16.28
N MET A 77 -15.41 0.09 -15.93
CA MET A 77 -15.89 1.34 -16.53
C MET A 77 -15.43 1.49 -17.98
N LEU A 78 -14.21 1.06 -18.30
CA LEU A 78 -13.65 1.12 -19.66
C LEU A 78 -14.01 -0.08 -20.53
N GLY A 79 -14.70 -1.10 -19.99
CA GLY A 79 -15.04 -2.32 -20.73
C GLY A 79 -15.85 -2.07 -22.02
N ASN A 80 -16.62 -0.98 -22.07
CA ASN A 80 -17.40 -0.60 -23.26
C ASN A 80 -16.61 0.24 -24.28
N VAL A 81 -15.39 0.67 -23.94
CA VAL A 81 -14.53 1.48 -24.80
C VAL A 81 -13.58 0.54 -25.55
N THR A 82 -13.63 0.57 -26.88
CA THR A 82 -12.73 -0.19 -27.75
C THR A 82 -11.61 0.72 -28.23
N PHE A 83 -10.36 0.26 -28.07
CA PHE A 83 -9.17 0.87 -28.64
C PHE A 83 -8.65 -0.05 -29.74
N ASP A 84 -8.65 0.41 -31.00
CA ASP A 84 -8.26 -0.40 -32.17
C ASP A 84 -8.96 -1.77 -32.25
N GLY A 85 -10.24 -1.84 -31.87
CA GLY A 85 -11.04 -3.07 -31.89
C GLY A 85 -10.72 -4.07 -30.77
N ARG A 86 -9.89 -3.71 -29.79
CA ARG A 86 -9.63 -4.50 -28.57
C ARG A 86 -10.22 -3.79 -27.34
N HIS A 87 -10.78 -4.57 -26.43
CA HIS A 87 -11.18 -4.08 -25.12
C HIS A 87 -9.96 -4.02 -24.22
N LEU A 88 -9.91 -3.02 -23.34
CA LEU A 88 -8.85 -2.91 -22.34
C LEU A 88 -9.07 -3.99 -21.28
N GLU A 89 -8.32 -5.08 -21.37
CA GLU A 89 -8.42 -6.16 -20.40
C GLU A 89 -7.64 -5.84 -19.12
N PHE A 90 -7.98 -6.56 -18.05
CA PHE A 90 -7.35 -6.38 -16.74
C PHE A 90 -5.83 -6.55 -16.78
N LEU A 91 -5.33 -7.51 -17.56
CA LEU A 91 -3.90 -7.75 -17.73
C LEU A 91 -3.21 -6.64 -18.54
N ASP A 92 -3.86 -6.11 -19.58
CA ASP A 92 -3.32 -5.02 -20.39
C ASP A 92 -3.11 -3.76 -19.55
N LEU A 93 -4.07 -3.45 -18.68
CA LEU A 93 -3.97 -2.32 -17.78
C LEU A 93 -2.81 -2.50 -16.80
N LEU A 94 -2.67 -3.67 -16.18
CA LEU A 94 -1.56 -3.96 -15.26
C LEU A 94 -0.20 -3.95 -15.98
N ALA A 95 -0.14 -4.43 -17.21
CA ALA A 95 1.07 -4.41 -18.03
C ALA A 95 1.55 -2.98 -18.32
N ILE A 96 0.67 -1.98 -18.26
CA ILE A 96 1.01 -0.56 -18.41
C ILE A 96 1.27 0.07 -17.04
N THR A 97 0.39 -0.14 -16.06
CA THR A 97 0.46 0.56 -14.78
C THR A 97 1.62 0.09 -13.90
N ILE A 98 1.97 -1.20 -13.91
CA ILE A 98 3.10 -1.74 -13.14
C ILE A 98 4.43 -1.11 -13.58
N PRO A 99 4.87 -1.20 -14.85
CA PRO A 99 6.14 -0.61 -15.25
C PRO A 99 6.14 0.91 -15.12
N SER A 100 5.06 1.59 -15.47
CA SER A 100 4.92 3.05 -15.30
C SER A 100 5.12 3.47 -13.83
N THR A 101 4.47 2.76 -12.91
CA THR A 101 4.59 3.00 -11.47
C THR A 101 6.00 2.77 -10.97
N LEU A 102 6.65 1.66 -11.35
CA LEU A 102 8.02 1.35 -10.91
C LEU A 102 9.04 2.37 -11.45
N ILE A 103 8.89 2.83 -12.69
CA ILE A 103 9.75 3.87 -13.27
C ILE A 103 9.51 5.21 -12.57
N GLY A 104 8.25 5.59 -12.33
CA GLY A 104 7.91 6.81 -11.60
C GLY A 104 8.49 6.82 -10.17
N ILE A 105 8.43 5.67 -9.50
CA ILE A 105 9.01 5.49 -8.16
C ILE A 105 10.54 5.58 -8.19
N LEU A 106 11.17 5.04 -9.23
CA LEU A 106 12.61 5.20 -9.42
C LEU A 106 12.99 6.68 -9.59
N ALA A 107 12.25 7.39 -10.46
CA ALA A 107 12.49 8.80 -10.72
C ALA A 107 12.34 9.66 -9.46
N ILE A 108 11.26 9.47 -8.69
CA ILE A 108 11.06 10.21 -7.43
C ILE A 108 12.08 9.79 -6.36
N GLY A 109 12.49 8.52 -6.32
CA GLY A 109 13.52 8.04 -5.40
C GLY A 109 14.89 8.67 -5.67
N ILE A 110 15.26 8.79 -6.95
CA ILE A 110 16.50 9.47 -7.37
C ILE A 110 16.42 10.96 -7.04
N PHE A 111 15.32 11.63 -7.42
CA PHE A 111 15.12 13.04 -7.13
C PHE A 111 15.15 13.33 -5.62
N SER A 112 14.48 12.50 -4.82
CA SER A 112 14.42 12.67 -3.37
C SER A 112 15.76 12.43 -2.67
N TRP A 113 16.66 11.65 -3.27
CA TRP A 113 18.02 11.51 -2.75
C TRP A 113 18.75 12.86 -2.72
N PHE A 114 18.66 13.65 -3.79
CA PHE A 114 19.32 14.95 -3.89
C PHE A 114 18.59 16.10 -3.17
N ARG A 115 17.49 15.81 -2.46
CA ARG A 115 16.63 16.84 -1.86
C ARG A 115 17.15 17.30 -0.51
N GLY A 116 17.47 18.59 -0.39
CA GLY A 116 17.87 19.24 0.87
C GLY A 116 19.31 18.95 1.28
N LYS A 117 19.80 19.67 2.30
CA LYS A 117 21.14 19.43 2.87
C LYS A 117 21.16 18.11 3.64
N ASP A 118 22.32 17.46 3.63
CA ASP A 118 22.56 16.32 4.52
C ASP A 118 22.53 16.79 5.99
N LEU A 119 22.11 15.92 6.91
CA LEU A 119 21.89 16.29 8.32
C LEU A 119 23.17 16.79 9.01
N ASP A 120 24.33 16.29 8.60
CA ASP A 120 25.67 16.73 9.02
C ASP A 120 26.01 18.15 8.56
N LYS A 121 25.43 18.62 7.46
CA LYS A 121 25.69 19.94 6.85
C LYS A 121 24.59 20.97 7.14
N ASP A 122 23.57 20.57 7.90
CA ASP A 122 22.43 21.40 8.23
C ASP A 122 22.68 22.11 9.57
N GLU A 123 23.01 23.41 9.50
CA GLU A 123 23.32 24.21 10.69
C GLU A 123 22.18 24.28 11.70
N GLU A 124 20.92 24.28 11.26
CA GLU A 124 19.77 24.30 12.17
C GLU A 124 19.64 22.96 12.88
N PHE A 125 19.81 21.85 12.15
CA PHE A 125 19.80 20.52 12.75
C PHE A 125 20.97 20.32 13.72
N GLN A 126 22.18 20.77 13.36
CA GLN A 126 23.36 20.70 14.23
C GLN A 126 23.18 21.53 15.52
N LYS A 127 22.59 22.74 15.41
CA LYS A 127 22.21 23.53 16.58
C LYS A 127 21.15 22.82 17.42
N PHE A 128 20.17 22.18 16.80
CA PHE A 128 19.12 21.46 17.50
C PHE A 128 19.65 20.25 18.28
N ILE A 129 20.50 19.41 17.68
CA ILE A 129 21.08 18.22 18.33
C ILE A 129 22.25 18.53 19.28
N SER A 130 22.74 19.78 19.29
CA SER A 130 23.78 20.21 20.23
C SER A 130 23.30 20.16 21.68
N VAL A 131 21.97 20.29 21.88
CA VAL A 131 21.32 20.12 23.17
C VAL A 131 21.18 18.62 23.47
N PRO A 132 21.71 18.10 24.60
CA PRO A 132 21.68 16.68 24.93
C PRO A 132 20.27 16.07 24.97
N GLU A 133 19.28 16.80 25.51
CA GLU A 133 17.88 16.36 25.56
C GLU A 133 17.29 16.17 24.15
N ASN A 134 17.57 17.10 23.22
CA ASN A 134 17.10 17.00 21.84
C ASN A 134 17.78 15.85 21.09
N ARG A 135 19.06 15.59 21.39
CA ARG A 135 19.78 14.46 20.83
C ARG A 135 19.19 13.13 21.29
N GLU A 136 18.82 13.03 22.56
CA GLU A 136 18.15 11.85 23.11
C GLU A 136 16.72 11.71 22.57
N TYR A 137 16.01 12.80 22.31
CA TYR A 137 14.72 12.76 21.62
C TYR A 137 14.83 12.21 20.18
N VAL A 138 15.86 12.62 19.43
CA VAL A 138 16.04 12.25 18.02
C VAL A 138 16.69 10.87 17.83
N TYR A 139 17.68 10.53 18.66
CA TYR A 139 18.50 9.30 18.53
C TYR A 139 18.32 8.31 19.68
N GLY A 140 17.56 8.67 20.72
CA GLY A 140 17.31 7.80 21.86
C GLY A 140 16.52 6.55 21.47
N ASP A 141 16.37 5.67 22.45
CA ASP A 141 15.87 4.31 22.26
C ASP A 141 14.35 4.29 22.05
N THR A 142 13.89 4.88 20.93
CA THR A 142 12.58 4.55 20.36
C THR A 142 12.61 3.04 20.11
N ALA A 143 11.67 2.30 20.71
CA ALA A 143 11.64 0.85 20.68
C ALA A 143 11.76 0.32 19.25
N THR A 144 12.99 0.04 18.82
CA THR A 144 13.24 -0.25 17.42
C THR A 144 12.83 -1.67 17.11
N LEU A 145 12.07 -1.83 16.04
CA LEU A 145 11.80 -3.15 15.46
C LEU A 145 13.06 -3.73 14.78
N LEU A 146 14.20 -3.02 14.83
CA LEU A 146 15.47 -3.39 14.21
C LEU A 146 15.98 -4.76 14.67
N ASP A 147 15.66 -5.22 15.89
CA ASP A 147 16.22 -6.47 16.44
C ASP A 147 15.19 -7.51 16.91
N LYS A 148 13.89 -7.31 16.66
CA LYS A 148 12.89 -8.34 16.97
C LYS A 148 12.87 -9.45 15.92
N LYS A 149 13.16 -10.69 16.33
CA LYS A 149 12.86 -11.89 15.53
C LYS A 149 11.34 -12.04 15.41
N LEU A 150 10.84 -12.05 14.17
CA LEU A 150 9.43 -12.28 13.92
C LEU A 150 9.06 -13.74 14.27
N PRO A 151 7.97 -13.97 15.03
CA PRO A 151 7.53 -15.32 15.33
C PRO A 151 7.14 -16.06 14.05
N LYS A 152 7.34 -17.39 14.03
CA LYS A 152 7.01 -18.24 12.86
C LYS A 152 5.55 -18.11 12.41
N SER A 153 4.65 -17.79 13.34
CA SER A 153 3.23 -17.52 13.05
C SER A 153 3.03 -16.37 12.05
N ASN A 154 3.86 -15.32 12.10
CA ASN A 154 3.76 -14.19 11.18
C ASN A 154 4.17 -14.57 9.75
N TRP A 155 5.12 -15.49 9.60
CA TRP A 155 5.49 -16.04 8.30
C TRP A 155 4.35 -16.86 7.69
N LEU A 156 3.64 -17.64 8.51
CA LEU A 156 2.47 -18.38 8.05
C LEU A 156 1.37 -17.43 7.55
N ALA A 157 1.04 -16.39 8.32
CA ALA A 157 0.09 -15.36 7.87
C ALA A 157 0.50 -14.72 6.53
N MET A 158 1.78 -14.39 6.38
CA MET A 158 2.32 -13.80 5.16
C MET A 158 2.16 -14.72 3.95
N TRP A 159 2.47 -16.01 4.08
CA TRP A 159 2.31 -16.98 2.99
C TRP A 159 0.84 -17.22 2.63
N ILE A 160 -0.05 -17.27 3.61
CA ILE A 160 -1.51 -17.34 3.38
C ILE A 160 -1.97 -16.11 2.59
N PHE A 161 -1.51 -14.92 2.98
CA PHE A 161 -1.85 -13.66 2.31
C PHE A 161 -1.33 -13.60 0.87
N LEU A 162 -0.06 -13.96 0.64
CA LEU A 162 0.52 -14.02 -0.71
C LEU A 162 -0.17 -15.07 -1.59
N GLY A 163 -0.54 -16.22 -1.01
CA GLY A 163 -1.32 -17.25 -1.70
C GLY A 163 -2.68 -16.74 -2.14
N ALA A 164 -3.37 -16.00 -1.28
CA ALA A 164 -4.66 -15.39 -1.62
C ALA A 164 -4.54 -14.37 -2.77
N ILE A 165 -3.50 -13.53 -2.76
CA ILE A 165 -3.23 -12.59 -3.87
C ILE A 165 -2.99 -13.34 -5.18
N ALA A 166 -2.20 -14.42 -5.15
CA ALA A 166 -1.95 -15.22 -6.34
C ALA A 166 -3.24 -15.85 -6.89
N VAL A 167 -4.11 -16.39 -6.02
CA VAL A 167 -5.42 -16.92 -6.43
C VAL A 167 -6.29 -15.82 -7.03
N VAL A 168 -6.39 -14.67 -6.39
CA VAL A 168 -7.19 -13.55 -6.89
C VAL A 168 -6.65 -13.03 -8.23
N ALA A 169 -5.33 -12.93 -8.39
CA ALA A 169 -4.71 -12.53 -9.65
C ALA A 169 -4.99 -13.53 -10.77
N LEU A 170 -4.96 -14.84 -10.49
CA LEU A 170 -5.31 -15.90 -11.44
C LEU A 170 -6.79 -15.84 -11.85
N LEU A 171 -7.70 -15.65 -10.89
CA LEU A 171 -9.12 -15.44 -11.17
C LEU A 171 -9.36 -14.16 -11.97
N GLY A 172 -8.56 -13.12 -11.73
CA GLY A 172 -8.57 -11.87 -12.49
C GLY A 172 -8.12 -12.04 -13.93
N ALA A 173 -7.12 -12.90 -14.16
CA ALA A 173 -6.56 -13.19 -15.47
C ALA A 173 -7.50 -14.00 -16.37
N ASP A 174 -8.29 -14.92 -15.80
CA ASP A 174 -9.21 -15.78 -16.55
C ASP A 174 -10.65 -15.64 -16.03
N SER A 175 -11.54 -15.14 -16.88
CA SER A 175 -12.95 -14.94 -16.53
C SER A 175 -13.74 -16.23 -16.29
N ASP A 176 -13.30 -17.34 -16.88
CA ASP A 176 -14.02 -18.62 -16.83
C ASP A 176 -13.71 -19.40 -15.55
N LEU A 177 -12.57 -19.10 -14.90
CA LEU A 177 -12.24 -19.62 -13.58
C LEU A 177 -13.07 -18.98 -12.45
N ARG A 178 -13.79 -17.89 -12.74
CA ARG A 178 -14.58 -17.20 -11.73
C ARG A 178 -15.77 -18.06 -11.31
N PRO A 179 -16.08 -18.14 -10.00
CA PRO A 179 -17.28 -18.82 -9.54
C PRO A 179 -18.52 -18.18 -10.18
N SER A 180 -19.31 -19.01 -10.88
CA SER A 180 -20.55 -18.59 -11.54
C SER A 180 -21.75 -19.02 -10.70
N PHE A 181 -22.69 -18.10 -10.48
CA PHE A 181 -24.01 -18.42 -9.90
C PHE A 181 -25.07 -18.11 -10.95
N GLY A 182 -25.85 -19.11 -11.34
CA GLY A 182 -26.90 -18.95 -12.36
C GLY A 182 -26.37 -18.70 -13.78
N GLY A 183 -25.18 -19.22 -14.13
CA GLY A 183 -24.60 -19.10 -15.47
C GLY A 183 -23.93 -17.76 -15.78
N LYS A 184 -23.86 -16.84 -14.82
CA LYS A 184 -23.08 -15.60 -14.94
C LYS A 184 -21.89 -15.61 -13.98
N PRO A 185 -20.67 -15.32 -14.45
CA PRO A 185 -19.51 -15.21 -13.57
C PRO A 185 -19.69 -14.02 -12.60
N LEU A 186 -19.27 -14.21 -11.35
CA LEU A 186 -19.32 -13.15 -10.35
C LEU A 186 -18.41 -11.97 -10.73
N SER A 187 -18.79 -10.77 -10.28
CA SER A 187 -17.96 -9.58 -10.48
C SER A 187 -16.63 -9.72 -9.74
N MET A 188 -15.56 -9.18 -10.33
CA MET A 188 -14.23 -9.23 -9.73
C MET A 188 -14.20 -8.58 -8.34
N VAL A 189 -14.99 -7.53 -8.12
CA VAL A 189 -15.14 -6.86 -6.82
C VAL A 189 -15.63 -7.84 -5.75
N LEU A 190 -16.68 -8.63 -6.05
CA LEU A 190 -17.23 -9.61 -5.11
C LEU A 190 -16.26 -10.78 -4.89
N VAL A 191 -15.59 -11.24 -5.95
CA VAL A 191 -14.56 -12.29 -5.85
C VAL A 191 -13.45 -11.86 -4.89
N ILE A 192 -12.88 -10.67 -5.09
CA ILE A 192 -11.84 -10.11 -4.21
C ILE A 192 -12.34 -10.04 -2.78
N GLN A 193 -13.55 -9.50 -2.54
CA GLN A 193 -14.11 -9.35 -1.20
C GLN A 193 -14.27 -10.69 -0.48
N MET A 194 -14.81 -11.72 -1.14
CA MET A 194 -14.97 -13.05 -0.56
C MET A 194 -13.63 -13.68 -0.21
N PHE A 195 -12.66 -13.65 -1.14
CA PHE A 195 -11.34 -14.24 -0.90
C PHE A 195 -10.54 -13.49 0.16
N MET A 196 -10.60 -12.15 0.20
CA MET A 196 -9.91 -11.36 1.22
C MET A 196 -10.49 -11.59 2.62
N LEU A 197 -11.83 -11.67 2.76
CA LEU A 197 -12.47 -12.00 4.03
C LEU A 197 -12.17 -13.44 4.48
N LEU A 198 -12.22 -14.40 3.55
CA LEU A 198 -11.85 -15.79 3.81
C LEU A 198 -10.39 -15.90 4.28
N THR A 199 -9.49 -15.20 3.60
CA THR A 199 -8.05 -15.16 3.93
C THR A 199 -7.84 -14.57 5.32
N GLY A 200 -8.53 -13.48 5.65
CA GLY A 200 -8.49 -12.89 6.98
C GLY A 200 -8.96 -13.87 8.07
N ALA A 201 -10.05 -14.60 7.82
CA ALA A 201 -10.56 -15.62 8.72
C ALA A 201 -9.56 -16.78 8.90
N LEU A 202 -8.97 -17.29 7.79
CA LEU A 202 -7.96 -18.34 7.81
C LEU A 202 -6.71 -17.91 8.57
N ILE A 203 -6.24 -16.68 8.38
CA ILE A 203 -5.11 -16.13 9.14
C ILE A 203 -5.44 -16.18 10.63
N ILE A 204 -6.57 -15.63 11.07
CA ILE A 204 -6.95 -15.61 12.50
C ILE A 204 -7.00 -17.02 13.10
N ILE A 205 -7.60 -17.98 12.37
CA ILE A 205 -7.75 -19.37 12.83
C ILE A 205 -6.40 -20.08 12.91
N LEU A 206 -5.57 -19.98 11.87
CA LEU A 206 -4.32 -20.74 11.76
C LEU A 206 -3.19 -20.14 12.58
N THR A 207 -3.11 -18.81 12.70
CA THR A 207 -2.09 -18.14 13.51
C THR A 207 -2.51 -17.94 14.96
N LYS A 208 -3.75 -18.30 15.31
CA LYS A 208 -4.36 -18.13 16.64
C LYS A 208 -4.23 -16.69 17.17
N THR A 209 -4.36 -15.72 16.28
CA THR A 209 -4.24 -14.30 16.62
C THR A 209 -5.47 -13.86 17.40
N ASN A 210 -5.27 -13.16 18.52
CA ASN A 210 -6.37 -12.59 19.30
C ASN A 210 -7.10 -11.50 18.49
N PRO A 211 -8.39 -11.66 18.13
CA PRO A 211 -9.12 -10.68 17.34
C PRO A 211 -9.20 -9.30 18.00
N ALA A 212 -9.25 -9.24 19.34
CA ALA A 212 -9.30 -7.98 20.08
C ALA A 212 -8.00 -7.15 19.98
N SER A 213 -6.89 -7.78 19.57
CA SER A 213 -5.63 -7.07 19.31
C SER A 213 -5.63 -6.35 17.95
N ILE A 214 -6.45 -6.81 16.99
CA ILE A 214 -6.52 -6.25 15.65
C ILE A 214 -7.16 -4.87 15.69
N SER A 215 -8.28 -4.71 16.41
CA SER A 215 -9.00 -3.43 16.53
C SER A 215 -8.24 -2.35 17.31
N LYS A 216 -7.28 -2.76 18.14
CA LYS A 216 -6.41 -1.87 18.90
C LYS A 216 -5.20 -1.40 18.10
N ASN A 217 -4.90 -2.04 16.97
CA ASN A 217 -3.77 -1.67 16.13
C ASN A 217 -4.06 -0.38 15.35
N GLU A 218 -3.07 0.50 15.26
CA GLU A 218 -3.12 1.77 14.54
C GLU A 218 -3.53 1.59 13.07
N VAL A 219 -3.11 0.50 12.43
CA VAL A 219 -3.46 0.19 11.02
C VAL A 219 -4.95 0.01 10.84
N PHE A 220 -5.56 -0.77 11.75
CA PHE A 220 -6.99 -1.03 11.69
C PHE A 220 -7.78 0.23 11.99
N ARG A 221 -7.36 1.00 13.01
CA ARG A 221 -8.01 2.29 13.34
C ARG A 221 -7.93 3.28 12.20
N SER A 222 -6.74 3.48 11.62
CA SER A 222 -6.53 4.35 10.46
C SER A 222 -7.37 3.89 9.27
N GLY A 223 -7.38 2.59 8.98
CA GLY A 223 -8.20 2.00 7.92
C GLY A 223 -9.70 2.21 8.13
N MET A 224 -10.20 2.04 9.36
CA MET A 224 -11.62 2.27 9.68
C MET A 224 -12.03 3.73 9.51
N ILE A 225 -11.19 4.67 9.95
CA ILE A 225 -11.43 6.10 9.77
C ILE A 225 -11.48 6.43 8.28
N ALA A 226 -10.55 5.91 7.50
CA ALA A 226 -10.51 6.10 6.06
C ALA A 226 -11.74 5.53 5.34
N ILE A 227 -12.18 4.33 5.73
CA ILE A 227 -13.41 3.73 5.19
C ILE A 227 -14.59 4.66 5.44
N VAL A 228 -14.80 5.13 6.67
CA VAL A 228 -15.94 6.02 6.99
C VAL A 228 -15.84 7.35 6.22
N ALA A 229 -14.66 7.95 6.14
CA ALA A 229 -14.45 9.22 5.46
C ALA A 229 -14.67 9.12 3.94
N VAL A 230 -14.06 8.13 3.28
CA VAL A 230 -14.14 7.95 1.82
C VAL A 230 -15.51 7.43 1.42
N TYR A 231 -16.06 6.45 2.15
CA TYR A 231 -17.38 5.89 1.86
C TYR A 231 -18.48 6.93 2.04
N GLY A 232 -18.39 7.79 3.05
CA GLY A 232 -19.33 8.89 3.24
C GLY A 232 -19.36 9.86 2.05
N ILE A 233 -18.20 10.27 1.56
CA ILE A 233 -18.09 11.16 0.39
C ILE A 233 -18.61 10.45 -0.87
N ALA A 234 -18.20 9.20 -1.10
CA ALA A 234 -18.63 8.43 -2.27
C ALA A 234 -20.14 8.20 -2.28
N TRP A 235 -20.75 7.89 -1.14
CA TRP A 235 -22.22 7.75 -1.03
C TRP A 235 -22.91 9.07 -1.35
N MET A 236 -22.50 10.18 -0.73
CA MET A 236 -23.14 11.47 -1.00
C MET A 236 -23.04 11.86 -2.49
N ALA A 237 -21.88 11.63 -3.11
CA ALA A 237 -21.69 11.85 -4.54
C ALA A 237 -22.62 10.96 -5.38
N GLU A 238 -22.66 9.65 -5.10
CA GLU A 238 -23.52 8.69 -5.82
C GLU A 238 -25.00 9.03 -5.68
N THR A 239 -25.47 9.43 -4.49
CA THR A 239 -26.86 9.86 -4.28
C THR A 239 -27.17 11.13 -5.09
N MET A 240 -26.25 12.09 -5.12
CA MET A 240 -26.43 13.34 -5.87
C MET A 240 -26.43 13.11 -7.38
N PHE A 241 -25.44 12.41 -7.92
CA PHE A 241 -25.41 12.10 -9.33
C PHE A 241 -26.56 11.18 -9.72
N GLY A 242 -26.79 10.09 -9.01
CA GLY A 242 -27.87 9.14 -9.29
C GLY A 242 -29.26 9.76 -9.32
N ALA A 243 -29.53 10.78 -8.48
CA ALA A 243 -30.79 11.51 -8.49
C ALA A 243 -30.96 12.47 -9.69
N HIS A 244 -29.86 12.92 -10.31
CA HIS A 244 -29.87 13.93 -11.39
C HIS A 244 -29.34 13.38 -12.72
N MET A 245 -29.00 12.08 -12.82
CA MET A 245 -28.54 11.42 -14.05
C MET A 245 -29.53 11.55 -15.21
N SER A 246 -30.81 11.84 -14.95
CA SER A 246 -31.82 12.10 -15.99
C SER A 246 -31.87 13.55 -16.48
N GLU A 247 -31.24 14.49 -15.77
CA GLU A 247 -31.22 15.93 -16.08
C GLU A 247 -29.87 16.38 -16.69
N ILE A 248 -28.88 15.49 -16.71
CA ILE A 248 -27.51 15.71 -17.22
C ILE A 248 -27.32 14.85 -18.47
#